data_AF-A0A174WK43-F1
#
_entry.id   AF-A0A174WK43-F1
#
_cell.length_a   1.000
_cell.length_b   1.000
_cell.length_c   1.000
_cell.angle_alpha   90.00
_cell.angle_beta   90.00
_cell.angle_gamma   90.00
#
_symmetry.space_group_name_H-M   'P 1'
#
loop_
_entity.id
_entity.type
_entity.pdbx_description
1 polymer ?
#
loop_
_entity_poly.entity_id
_entity_poly.type
_entity_poly.pdbx_seq_one_letter_code
_entity_poly.pdbx_strand_id
1 'polypeptide(L)' 'MRNKQERTVIHVEISGLHFYFGSLTAVYTKFTPEQLGVALGTLRNYRVTSDKPYQNSKCIIRKGILVTVQKSVI' A
#
# COMPACT_ATOMS: atom_id res chain seq x y z
N MET A 1 -1.83 12.30 25.49
CA MET A 1 -1.95 10.85 25.22
C MET A 1 -1.75 10.65 23.72
N ARG A 2 -1.04 9.61 23.27
CA ARG A 2 -0.58 9.48 21.87
C ARG A 2 -1.76 9.34 20.88
N ASN A 3 -2.12 10.43 20.20
CA ASN A 3 -3.03 10.45 19.04
C ASN A 3 -2.39 9.73 17.84
N LYS A 4 -2.17 8.43 17.93
CA LYS A 4 -1.54 7.67 16.85
C LYS A 4 -2.62 6.93 16.06
N GLN A 5 -3.27 7.64 15.13
CA GLN A 5 -4.05 6.98 14.09
C GLN A 5 -3.50 7.32 12.69
N GLU A 6 -2.18 7.35 12.57
CA GLU A 6 -1.53 7.21 11.27
C GLU A 6 -1.69 5.75 10.82
N ARG A 7 -2.77 5.45 10.07
CA ARG A 7 -2.97 4.12 9.50
C ARG A 7 -2.19 4.04 8.19
N THR A 8 -1.38 3.00 8.00
CA THR A 8 -0.71 2.82 6.71
C THR A 8 -1.74 2.49 5.63
N VAL A 9 -1.60 3.10 4.47
CA VAL A 9 -2.31 2.71 3.25
C VAL A 9 -1.29 2.35 2.17
N ILE A 10 -1.53 1.23 1.51
CA ILE A 10 -0.78 0.80 0.33
C ILE A 10 -1.69 1.01 -0.87
N HIS A 11 -1.28 1.89 -1.78
CA HIS A 11 -1.93 2.08 -3.07
C HIS A 11 -1.26 1.17 -4.09
N VAL A 12 -2.08 0.44 -4.86
CA VAL A 12 -1.64 -0.41 -5.95
C VAL A 12 -2.40 0.01 -7.21
N GLU A 13 -1.64 0.36 -8.24
CA GLU A 13 -2.13 0.68 -9.56
C GLU A 13 -1.72 -0.44 -10.51
N ILE A 14 -2.69 -1.10 -11.15
CA ILE A 14 -2.43 -2.18 -12.10
C ILE A 14 -3.44 -2.08 -13.24
N SER A 15 -2.96 -2.04 -14.49
CA SER A 15 -3.80 -1.90 -15.68
C SER A 15 -4.79 -0.71 -15.61
N GLY A 16 -4.36 0.42 -15.03
CA GLY A 16 -5.20 1.62 -14.87
C GLY A 16 -6.25 1.55 -13.74
N LEU A 17 -6.31 0.44 -13.00
CA LEU A 17 -7.19 0.29 -11.84
C LEU A 17 -6.44 0.60 -10.53
N HIS A 18 -7.13 1.24 -9.60
CA HIS A 18 -6.58 1.71 -8.32
C HIS A 18 -7.17 0.91 -7.16
N PHE A 19 -6.30 0.30 -6.36
CA PHE A 19 -6.66 -0.47 -5.18
C PHE A 19 -5.96 0.06 -3.93
N TYR A 20 -6.64 0.00 -2.79
CA TYR A 20 -6.12 0.52 -1.52
C TYR A 20 -6.21 -0.55 -0.45
N PHE A 21 -5.08 -0.81 0.23
CA PHE A 21 -4.96 -1.86 1.23
C PHE A 21 -4.33 -1.33 2.51
N GLY A 22 -4.65 -1.95 3.65
CA GLY A 22 -4.05 -1.57 4.95
C GLY A 22 -2.61 -2.05 5.15
N SER A 23 -2.13 -2.98 4.30
CA SER A 23 -0.76 -3.51 4.39
C SER A 23 -0.31 -4.15 3.08
N LEU A 24 1.00 -4.37 2.92
CA LEU A 24 1.54 -5.11 1.77
C LEU A 24 1.02 -6.55 1.77
N THR A 25 0.89 -7.21 2.92
CA THR A 25 0.35 -8.57 3.00
C THR A 25 -1.08 -8.65 2.43
N ALA A 26 -1.92 -7.64 2.71
CA ALA A 26 -3.29 -7.58 2.18
C ALA A 26 -3.35 -7.37 0.67
N VAL A 27 -2.30 -6.82 0.04
CA VAL A 27 -2.20 -6.80 -1.43
C VAL A 27 -2.14 -8.22 -1.98
N TYR A 28 -1.33 -9.08 -1.35
CA TYR A 28 -1.09 -10.46 -1.80
C TYR A 28 -2.22 -11.44 -1.45
N THR A 29 -3.26 -11.00 -0.73
CA THR A 29 -4.50 -11.78 -0.62
C THR A 29 -5.41 -11.60 -1.84
N LYS A 30 -5.22 -10.53 -2.61
CA LYS A 30 -5.95 -10.24 -3.85
C LYS A 30 -5.14 -10.53 -5.11
N PHE A 31 -3.83 -10.27 -5.08
CA PHE A 31 -2.96 -10.39 -6.24
C PHE A 31 -1.84 -11.40 -6.02
N THR A 32 -1.44 -12.12 -7.06
CA THR A 32 -0.27 -12.99 -7.01
C THR A 32 1.02 -12.22 -7.32
N PRO A 33 2.19 -12.72 -6.89
CA PRO A 33 3.49 -12.15 -7.27
C PRO A 33 3.69 -12.05 -8.78
N GLU A 34 3.13 -12.99 -9.54
CA GLU A 34 3.23 -13.03 -11.01
C GLU A 34 2.39 -11.91 -11.66
N GLN A 35 1.21 -11.63 -11.11
CA GLN A 35 0.36 -10.53 -11.56
C GLN A 35 1.01 -9.16 -11.30
N LEU A 36 1.64 -8.99 -10.14
CA LEU A 36 2.33 -7.76 -9.79
C LEU A 36 3.75 -7.69 -10.40
N GLY A 37 4.33 -8.81 -10.83
CA GLY A 37 5.73 -8.90 -11.26
C GLY A 37 6.74 -8.66 -10.12
N VAL A 38 6.31 -8.83 -8.87
CA VAL A 38 7.17 -8.63 -7.69
C VAL A 38 6.68 -9.47 -6.51
N ALA A 39 7.61 -10.10 -5.79
CA ALA A 39 7.32 -10.86 -4.59
C ALA A 39 7.23 -9.95 -3.34
N LEU A 40 6.45 -10.38 -2.34
CA LEU A 40 6.26 -9.65 -1.09
C LEU A 40 7.59 -9.35 -0.38
N GLY A 41 8.52 -10.31 -0.38
CA GLY A 41 9.85 -10.16 0.22
C GLY A 41 10.63 -9.02 -0.43
N THR A 42 10.58 -8.92 -1.76
CA THR A 42 11.25 -7.85 -2.51
C THR A 42 10.66 -6.48 -2.15
N LEU A 43 9.33 -6.34 -2.11
CA LEU A 43 8.69 -5.08 -1.72
C LEU A 43 9.02 -4.66 -0.27
N ARG A 44 9.12 -5.64 0.64
CA ARG A 44 9.54 -5.39 2.03
C ARG A 44 10.97 -4.89 2.11
N ASN A 45 11.89 -5.51 1.37
CA ASN A 45 13.30 -5.11 1.32
C ASN A 45 13.50 -3.76 0.61
N TYR A 46 12.70 -3.48 -0.41
CA TYR A 46 12.73 -2.22 -1.15
C TYR A 46 12.34 -1.01 -0.28
N ARG A 47 11.56 -1.22 0.77
CA ARG A 47 11.04 -0.17 1.67
C ARG A 47 10.28 0.92 0.90
N VAL A 48 9.19 0.53 0.24
CA VAL A 48 8.30 1.47 -0.48
C VAL A 48 7.86 2.61 0.43
N THR A 49 8.04 3.85 -0.03
CA THR A 49 7.57 5.08 0.63
C THR A 49 6.71 5.89 -0.34
N SER A 50 6.19 7.05 0.11
CA SER A 50 5.46 7.98 -0.75
C SER A 50 6.40 8.64 -1.78
N ASP A 51 7.62 8.95 -1.37
CA ASP A 51 8.66 9.56 -2.21
C ASP A 51 9.33 8.56 -3.16
N LYS A 52 9.46 7.30 -2.71
CA LYS A 52 10.06 6.22 -3.46
C LYS A 52 9.04 5.09 -3.72
N PRO A 53 8.10 5.30 -4.66
CA PRO A 53 7.17 4.25 -5.05
C PRO A 53 7.93 3.12 -5.76
N TYR A 54 7.42 1.90 -5.62
CA TYR A 54 7.90 0.79 -6.45
C TYR A 54 7.12 0.81 -7.76
N GLN A 55 7.82 0.76 -8.90
CA GLN A 55 7.20 0.71 -10.21
C GLN A 55 7.90 -0.34 -11.07
N ASN A 56 7.11 -1.10 -11.80
CA ASN A 56 7.57 -1.96 -12.87
C ASN A 56 6.59 -1.87 -14.06
N SER A 57 6.78 -2.70 -15.08
CA SER A 57 5.93 -2.70 -16.29
C SER A 57 4.48 -3.14 -16.05
N LYS A 58 4.15 -3.70 -14.88
CA LYS A 58 2.82 -4.25 -14.56
C LYS A 58 2.05 -3.40 -13.56
N CYS A 59 2.73 -2.85 -12.55
CA CYS A 59 2.09 -2.10 -11.48
C CYS A 59 2.95 -0.97 -10.91
N ILE A 60 2.26 -0.04 -10.25
CA ILE A 60 2.87 0.98 -9.39
C ILE A 60 2.34 0.79 -7.97
N ILE A 61 3.24 0.72 -6.98
CA ILE A 61 2.91 0.51 -5.57
C ILE A 61 3.46 1.69 -4.78
N ARG A 62 2.59 2.35 -4.02
CA ARG A 62 2.91 3.52 -3.20
C ARG A 62 2.51 3.26 -1.75
N LYS A 63 3.28 3.79 -0.80
CA LYS A 63 2.95 3.73 0.63
C LYS A 63 2.63 5.12 1.14
N GLY A 64 1.45 5.28 1.72
CA GLY A 64 1.00 6.52 2.35
C GLY A 64 0.50 6.31 3.77
N ILE A 65 0.12 7.43 4.39
CA ILE A 65 -0.60 7.46 5.65
C ILE A 65 -2.04 7.88 5.35
N LEU A 66 -2.99 7.06 5.79
CA LEU A 66 -4.40 7.37 5.79
C LEU A 66 -4.70 8.28 6.97
N VAL A 67 -5.01 9.54 6.65
CA VAL A 67 -5.53 10.51 7.62
C VAL A 67 -7.03 10.28 7.73
N THR A 68 -7.49 9.91 8.92
CA THR A 68 -8.93 9.74 9.20
C THR A 68 -9.37 10.80 10.19
N VAL A 69 -10.55 11.40 9.98
CA VAL A 69 -11.18 12.22 11.00
C VAL A 69 -11.59 11.31 12.15
N GLN A 70 -11.22 11.68 13.38
CA GLN A 70 -11.76 10.98 14.54
C GLN A 70 -13.27 11.24 14.55
N LYS A 71 -14.06 10.16 14.44
CA LYS A 71 -15.49 10.24 14.69
C LYS A 71 -15.63 10.52 16.19
N SER A 72 -15.81 11.79 16.57
CA SER A 72 -16.28 12.11 17.91
C SER A 72 -17.62 11.41 18.06
N VAL A 73 -17.64 10.36 18.89
CA VAL A 73 -18.90 9.80 19.37
C VAL A 73 -19.50 10.92 20.22
N ILE A 74 -20.52 11.57 19.67
CA ILE A 74 -21.34 12.56 20.36
C ILE A 74 -22.25 11.82 21.34
#